data_AF-A0A0K0CZK5-F1
#
_entry.id   AF-A0A0K0CZK5-F1
#
_cell.length_a   1.000
_cell.length_b   1.000
_cell.length_c   1.000
_cell.angle_alpha   90.00
_cell.angle_beta   90.00
_cell.angle_gamma   90.00
#
_symmetry.space_group_name_H-M   'P 1'
#
loop_
_entity.id
_entity.type
_entity.pdbx_description
1 polymer ?
#
loop_
_entity_poly.entity_id
_entity_poly.type
_entity_poly.pdbx_seq_one_letter_code
_entity_poly.pdbx_strand_id
1 'polypeptide(L)'
;MCRHSRQHEFVHEHRFIRTAYNPNRTFAIKRCRSTPALTIFVVYAPTSNYDEEEVEAFYMDLERFYREDHTFFKVIIGDFNAKIGPRRSSEERHIGTHGLEWNEQGERLTEFIMATKTIHSNSQFQKPHRRLIIQLIQLISWLLGRHRCRQHRRGIRSAH
;
A
#
# COMPACT_ATOMS: atom_id res chain seq x y z
N MET A 1 20.86 -34.56 21.01
CA MET A 1 20.87 -33.11 21.30
C MET A 1 20.38 -32.35 20.06
N CYS A 2 19.09 -31.99 20.02
CA CYS A 2 18.49 -31.23 18.93
C CYS A 2 18.67 -29.72 19.19
N ARG A 3 19.32 -29.00 18.26
CA ARG A 3 19.43 -27.54 18.31
C ARG A 3 18.06 -26.93 18.03
N HIS A 4 17.43 -26.38 19.06
CA HIS A 4 16.26 -25.51 18.92
C HIS A 4 16.66 -24.27 18.13
N SER A 5 16.17 -24.17 16.89
CA SER A 5 16.20 -22.96 16.09
C SER A 5 15.45 -21.86 16.83
N ARG A 6 16.18 -20.86 17.32
CA ARG A 6 15.60 -19.65 17.90
C ARG A 6 14.75 -18.99 16.82
N GLN A 7 13.43 -19.08 16.96
CA GLN A 7 12.53 -18.19 16.24
C GLN A 7 12.93 -16.77 16.64
N HIS A 8 13.35 -15.97 15.66
CA HIS A 8 13.57 -14.55 15.86
C HIS A 8 12.21 -13.96 16.27
N GLU A 9 12.11 -13.61 17.54
CA GLU A 9 10.99 -12.87 18.11
C GLU A 9 10.90 -11.54 17.35
N PHE A 10 9.89 -11.42 16.48
CA PHE A 10 9.53 -10.17 15.85
C PHE A 10 9.03 -9.25 16.97
N VAL A 11 9.94 -8.47 17.56
CA VAL A 11 9.59 -7.43 18.53
C VAL A 11 8.79 -6.37 17.77
N HIS A 12 7.48 -6.55 17.76
CA HIS A 12 6.55 -5.59 17.21
C HIS A 12 6.47 -4.40 18.17
N GLU A 13 7.35 -3.41 17.98
CA GLU A 13 7.16 -2.12 18.63
C GLU A 13 6.11 -1.34 17.81
N HIS A 14 4.86 -1.34 18.29
CA HIS A 14 3.75 -0.62 17.68
C HIS A 14 3.83 0.85 18.07
N ARG A 15 4.53 1.67 17.29
CA ARG A 15 4.43 3.13 17.45
C ARG A 15 3.37 3.66 16.49
N PHE A 16 2.22 4.07 17.03
CA PHE A 16 1.29 4.98 16.36
C PHE A 16 1.95 6.36 16.36
N ILE A 17 2.21 6.92 15.18
CA ILE A 17 3.07 8.11 15.09
C ILE A 17 2.28 9.39 14.84
N ARG A 18 1.20 9.37 14.04
CA ARG A 18 0.34 10.54 13.83
C ARG A 18 -1.09 10.10 13.47
N THR A 19 -2.05 10.76 14.10
CA THR A 19 -3.41 10.96 13.58
C THR A 19 -3.47 12.39 13.08
N ALA A 20 -3.84 12.63 11.82
CA ALA A 20 -4.39 13.94 11.48
C ALA A 20 -5.80 13.93 12.03
N TYR A 21 -6.01 14.53 13.21
CA TYR A 21 -7.34 14.60 13.79
C TYR A 21 -8.12 15.72 13.11
N ASN A 22 -8.65 15.42 11.92
CA ASN A 22 -9.76 16.13 11.33
C ASN A 22 -10.92 15.12 11.27
N PRO A 23 -12.11 15.44 11.82
CA PRO A 23 -13.25 14.50 11.82
C PRO A 23 -13.62 13.99 10.42
N ASN A 24 -13.29 14.75 9.37
CA ASN A 24 -13.56 14.41 7.98
C ASN A 24 -12.38 13.71 7.28
N ARG A 25 -11.19 13.65 7.89
CA ARG A 25 -9.98 13.01 7.31
C ARG A 25 -9.33 12.06 8.31
N THR A 26 -9.76 10.80 8.30
CA THR A 26 -9.25 9.79 9.24
C THR A 26 -8.24 8.88 8.55
N PHE A 27 -6.97 9.00 8.93
CA PHE A 27 -5.95 7.99 8.66
C PHE A 27 -5.01 7.81 9.85
N ALA A 28 -4.51 6.59 10.00
CA ALA A 28 -3.58 6.20 11.06
C ALA A 28 -2.28 5.68 10.44
N ILE A 29 -1.15 6.11 10.99
CA ILE A 29 0.18 5.66 10.56
C ILE A 29 0.79 4.77 11.63
N LYS A 30 1.06 3.52 11.26
CA LYS A 30 1.74 2.53 12.10
C LYS A 30 3.11 2.23 11.52
N ARG A 31 4.17 2.52 12.29
CA ARG A 31 5.52 2.07 11.94
C ARG A 31 5.84 0.77 12.65
N CYS A 32 6.31 -0.21 11.89
CA CYS A 32 6.86 -1.46 12.38
C CYS A 32 8.39 -1.39 12.28
N ARG A 33 9.07 -1.45 13.43
CA ARG A 33 10.54 -1.48 13.50
C ARG A 33 11.07 -2.88 13.17
N SER A 34 10.86 -3.32 11.92
CA SER A 34 11.46 -4.51 11.35
C SER A 34 12.76 -4.17 10.60
N THR A 35 13.58 -5.18 10.28
CA THR A 35 14.70 -5.03 9.35
C THR A 35 14.38 -5.76 8.04
N PRO A 36 14.09 -5.04 6.94
CA PRO A 36 14.00 -3.57 6.81
C PRO A 36 12.68 -2.99 7.36
N ALA A 37 12.68 -1.69 7.67
CA ALA A 37 11.55 -1.01 8.31
C ALA A 37 10.32 -0.92 7.39
N LEU A 38 9.13 -1.07 7.98
CA LEU A 38 7.84 -1.03 7.30
C LEU A 38 6.93 0.04 7.92
N THR A 39 6.35 0.89 7.09
CA THR A 39 5.24 1.79 7.47
C THR A 39 3.95 1.32 6.84
N ILE A 40 2.89 1.23 7.65
CA ILE A 40 1.53 0.94 7.20
C ILE A 40 0.70 2.20 7.42
N PHE A 41 0.16 2.72 6.32
CA PHE A 41 -0.84 3.79 6.32
C PHE A 41 -2.21 3.13 6.25
N VAL A 42 -3.03 3.35 7.28
CA VAL A 42 -4.42 2.88 7.33
C VAL A 42 -5.31 4.07 7.01
N VAL A 43 -6.07 4.01 5.93
CA VAL A 43 -6.85 5.16 5.43
C VAL A 43 -8.33 4.83 5.32
N TYR A 44 -9.16 5.84 5.51
CA TYR A 44 -10.56 5.83 5.09
C TYR A 44 -10.80 7.11 4.30
N ALA A 45 -10.98 6.99 2.98
CA ALA A 45 -11.18 8.15 2.13
C ALA A 45 -12.60 8.71 2.30
N PRO A 46 -12.77 10.03 2.15
CA PRO A 46 -14.10 10.63 2.12
C PRO A 46 -15.00 9.97 1.07
N THR A 47 -16.30 9.86 1.36
CA THR A 47 -17.30 9.43 0.38
C THR A 47 -17.62 10.54 -0.62
N SER A 48 -18.32 10.23 -1.71
CA SER A 48 -18.76 11.22 -2.71
C SER A 48 -19.69 12.33 -2.19
N ASN A 49 -20.16 12.22 -0.95
CA ASN A 49 -21.03 13.21 -0.31
C ASN A 49 -20.26 14.36 0.35
N TYR A 50 -18.94 14.28 0.41
CA TYR A 50 -18.09 15.34 0.95
C TYR A 50 -17.70 16.33 -0.14
N ASP A 51 -17.44 17.56 0.28
CA ASP A 51 -17.03 18.65 -0.61
C ASP A 51 -15.70 18.31 -1.31
N GLU A 52 -15.54 18.81 -2.53
CA GLU A 52 -14.37 18.51 -3.37
C GLU A 52 -13.06 18.97 -2.70
N GLU A 53 -13.08 20.09 -1.97
CA GLU A 53 -11.93 20.57 -1.22
C GLU A 53 -11.49 19.61 -0.11
N GLU A 54 -12.43 18.89 0.51
CA GLU A 54 -12.11 17.92 1.55
C GLU A 54 -11.50 16.65 0.99
N VAL A 55 -12.02 16.18 -0.15
CA VAL A 55 -11.46 15.04 -0.89
C VAL A 55 -10.04 15.37 -1.37
N GLU A 56 -9.84 16.55 -1.96
CA GLU A 56 -8.54 16.98 -2.46
C GLU A 56 -7.52 17.05 -1.33
N ALA A 57 -7.90 17.72 -0.24
CA ALA A 57 -7.00 17.90 0.87
C ALA A 57 -6.70 16.57 1.61
N PHE A 58 -7.60 15.57 1.56
CA PHE A 58 -7.28 14.19 1.99
C PHE A 58 -6.15 13.58 1.17
N TYR A 59 -6.19 13.66 -0.16
CA TYR A 59 -5.14 13.12 -1.03
C TYR A 59 -3.83 13.89 -0.89
N MET A 60 -3.88 15.22 -0.77
CA MET A 60 -2.71 16.06 -0.49
C MET A 60 -2.02 15.69 0.83
N ASP A 61 -2.80 15.55 1.90
CA ASP A 61 -2.28 15.16 3.22
C ASP A 61 -1.66 13.76 3.13
N LEU A 62 -2.37 12.78 2.57
CA LEU A 62 -1.89 11.40 2.42
C LEU A 62 -0.60 11.34 1.60
N GLU A 63 -0.53 12.07 0.49
CA GLU A 63 0.67 12.15 -0.34
C GLU A 63 1.85 12.76 0.42
N ARG A 64 1.62 13.87 1.14
CA ARG A 64 2.65 14.49 1.98
C ARG A 64 3.20 13.48 2.99
N PHE A 65 2.34 12.80 3.75
CA PHE A 65 2.78 11.82 4.75
C PHE A 65 3.49 10.62 4.11
N TYR A 66 3.03 10.17 2.95
CA TYR A 66 3.68 9.10 2.22
C TYR A 66 5.08 9.49 1.75
N ARG A 67 5.29 10.74 1.29
CA ARG A 67 6.59 11.25 0.84
C ARG A 67 7.55 11.54 2.00
N GLU A 68 7.05 12.13 3.10
CA GLU A 68 7.83 12.43 4.31
C GLU A 68 8.34 11.18 5.04
N ASP A 69 7.63 10.06 4.92
CA ASP A 69 8.08 8.83 5.52
C ASP A 69 9.33 8.28 4.81
N HIS A 70 10.31 7.79 5.56
CA HIS A 70 11.57 7.30 4.99
C HIS A 70 11.77 5.80 5.17
N THR A 71 10.71 5.03 5.50
CA THR A 71 10.87 3.57 5.60
C THR A 71 11.03 2.93 4.22
N PHE A 72 11.74 1.80 4.22
CA PHE A 72 12.07 1.09 2.99
C PHE A 72 10.84 0.42 2.36
N PHE A 73 9.96 -0.12 3.20
CA PHE A 73 8.66 -0.62 2.77
C PHE A 73 7.55 0.29 3.29
N LYS A 74 6.64 0.62 2.39
CA LYS A 74 5.44 1.41 2.67
C LYS A 74 4.25 0.69 2.07
N VAL A 75 3.19 0.57 2.84
CA VAL A 75 1.94 -0.03 2.38
C VAL A 75 0.81 0.88 2.81
N ILE A 76 -0.10 1.15 1.88
CA ILE A 76 -1.35 1.86 2.16
C ILE A 76 -2.46 0.81 2.08
N ILE A 77 -3.21 0.69 3.17
CA ILE A 77 -4.38 -0.19 3.28
C ILE A 77 -5.56 0.67 3.73
N GLY A 78 -6.75 0.32 3.27
CA GLY A 78 -7.91 1.12 3.62
C GLY A 78 -9.02 1.01 2.61
N ASP A 79 -10.11 1.69 2.93
CA ASP A 79 -11.21 1.91 2.00
C ASP A 79 -11.05 3.29 1.37
N PHE A 80 -10.88 3.30 0.05
CA PHE A 80 -10.77 4.54 -0.72
C PHE A 80 -12.12 4.97 -1.32
N ASN A 81 -13.21 4.19 -1.13
CA ASN A 81 -14.48 4.41 -1.82
C ASN A 81 -14.34 4.51 -3.37
N ALA A 82 -13.23 3.99 -3.89
CA ALA A 82 -12.80 4.11 -5.27
C ALA A 82 -12.82 2.75 -5.95
N LYS A 83 -13.28 2.72 -7.20
CA LYS A 83 -13.21 1.56 -8.07
C LYS A 83 -12.29 1.90 -9.23
N ILE A 84 -11.17 1.20 -9.29
CA ILE A 84 -10.22 1.27 -10.40
C ILE A 84 -10.51 0.11 -11.34
N GLY A 85 -10.71 0.43 -12.62
CA GLY A 85 -10.84 -0.56 -13.65
C GLY A 85 -9.54 -0.99 -14.30
N PRO A 86 -9.61 -1.81 -15.36
CA PRO A 86 -8.43 -2.26 -16.06
C PRO A 86 -7.59 -1.08 -16.54
N ARG A 87 -6.26 -1.27 -16.50
CA ARG A 87 -5.26 -0.36 -17.03
C ARG A 87 -5.64 0.17 -18.42
N ARG A 88 -5.66 1.50 -18.61
CA ARG A 88 -6.04 2.16 -19.86
C ARG A 88 -4.87 2.32 -20.83
N SER A 89 -3.64 2.52 -20.31
CA SER A 89 -2.44 2.72 -21.14
C SER A 89 -1.22 1.95 -20.62
N SER A 90 -0.18 1.81 -21.44
CA SER A 90 1.09 1.17 -21.02
C SER A 90 1.84 1.99 -19.97
N GLU A 91 1.57 3.29 -19.88
CA GLU A 91 2.17 4.24 -18.94
C GLU A 91 1.65 4.01 -17.51
N GLU A 92 0.39 3.59 -17.36
CA GLU A 92 -0.26 3.20 -16.11
C GLU A 92 0.18 1.81 -15.60
N ARG A 93 1.46 1.46 -15.71
CA ARG A 93 1.99 0.15 -15.30
C ARG A 93 1.77 -0.21 -13.82
N HIS A 94 1.42 0.79 -13.01
CA HIS A 94 1.11 0.68 -11.58
C HIS A 94 -0.28 0.08 -11.32
N ILE A 95 -1.16 0.15 -12.32
CA ILE A 95 -2.49 -0.44 -12.36
C ILE A 95 -2.41 -1.74 -13.17
N GLY A 96 -3.09 -2.77 -12.69
CA GLY A 96 -3.16 -4.06 -13.36
C GLY A 96 -4.41 -4.18 -14.25
N THR A 97 -4.50 -5.29 -14.96
CA THR A 97 -5.57 -5.54 -15.94
C THR A 97 -6.86 -6.09 -15.33
N HIS A 98 -6.86 -6.39 -14.03
CA HIS A 98 -7.97 -7.08 -13.34
C HIS A 98 -8.80 -6.14 -12.44
N GLY A 99 -8.88 -4.85 -12.81
CA GLY A 99 -9.75 -3.89 -12.13
C GLY A 99 -11.24 -4.14 -12.39
N LEU A 100 -12.09 -3.43 -11.65
CA LEU A 100 -13.55 -3.47 -11.78
C LEU A 100 -14.05 -2.38 -12.75
N GLU A 101 -15.30 -1.93 -12.62
CA GLU A 101 -15.76 -0.73 -13.33
C GLU A 101 -15.18 0.53 -12.68
N TRP A 102 -14.80 1.52 -13.47
CA TRP A 102 -14.28 2.80 -12.97
C TRP A 102 -15.39 3.65 -12.33
N ASN A 103 -15.07 4.35 -11.24
CA ASN A 103 -15.87 5.49 -10.75
C ASN A 103 -15.01 6.76 -10.67
N GLU A 104 -15.63 7.91 -10.42
CA GLU A 104 -14.95 9.21 -10.32
C GLU A 104 -13.81 9.21 -9.28
N GLN A 105 -14.05 8.61 -8.11
CA GLN A 105 -13.04 8.45 -7.06
C GLN A 105 -11.86 7.54 -7.49
N GLY A 106 -12.09 6.66 -8.47
CA GLY A 106 -11.07 5.83 -9.10
C GLY A 106 -10.01 6.66 -9.84
N GLU A 107 -10.40 7.78 -10.45
CA GLU A 107 -9.48 8.68 -11.17
C GLU A 107 -8.52 9.35 -10.18
N ARG A 108 -9.05 9.95 -9.10
CA ARG A 108 -8.24 10.56 -8.03
C ARG A 108 -7.27 9.56 -7.38
N LEU A 109 -7.74 8.34 -7.11
CA LEU A 109 -6.87 7.29 -6.59
C LEU A 109 -5.76 6.92 -7.58
N THR A 110 -6.05 6.95 -8.89
CA THR A 110 -5.07 6.66 -9.94
C THR A 110 -4.00 7.73 -10.04
N GLU A 111 -4.38 9.00 -10.02
CA GLU A 111 -3.44 10.13 -9.96
C GLU A 111 -2.51 10.00 -8.75
N PHE A 112 -3.07 9.70 -7.57
CA PHE A 112 -2.30 9.44 -6.36
C PHE A 112 -1.32 8.25 -6.52
N ILE A 113 -1.77 7.13 -7.11
CA ILE A 113 -0.93 5.96 -7.34
C ILE A 113 0.25 6.31 -8.25
N MET A 114 -0.02 7.09 -9.31
CA MET A 114 0.99 7.52 -10.27
C MET A 114 1.99 8.50 -9.63
N ALA A 115 1.50 9.49 -8.88
CA ALA A 115 2.33 10.49 -8.20
C ALA A 115 3.26 9.84 -7.15
N THR A 116 2.75 8.86 -6.41
CA THR A 116 3.52 8.12 -5.39
C THR A 116 4.31 6.94 -5.94
N LYS A 117 4.14 6.61 -7.23
CA LYS A 117 4.72 5.42 -7.90
C LYS A 117 4.44 4.12 -7.13
N THR A 118 3.26 4.05 -6.50
CA THR A 118 2.80 2.86 -5.77
C THR A 118 2.22 1.83 -6.75
N ILE A 119 1.91 0.62 -6.28
CA ILE A 119 1.27 -0.41 -7.13
C ILE A 119 -0.08 -0.73 -6.52
N HIS A 120 -1.13 -0.67 -7.33
CA HIS A 120 -2.47 -1.04 -6.90
C HIS A 120 -2.64 -2.55 -6.92
N SER A 121 -2.27 -3.21 -5.81
CA SER A 121 -2.23 -4.67 -5.69
C SER A 121 -3.53 -5.35 -6.10
N ASN A 122 -4.69 -4.75 -5.80
CA ASN A 122 -6.00 -5.34 -6.09
C ASN A 122 -6.28 -5.53 -7.58
N SER A 123 -5.73 -4.66 -8.43
CA SER A 123 -5.87 -4.75 -9.89
C SER A 123 -4.85 -5.68 -10.55
N GLN A 124 -3.78 -6.04 -9.84
CA GLN A 124 -2.66 -6.82 -10.40
C GLN A 124 -3.03 -8.29 -10.60
N PHE A 125 -4.00 -8.80 -9.84
CA PHE A 125 -4.33 -10.22 -9.82
C PHE A 125 -5.81 -10.45 -10.10
N GLN A 126 -6.10 -11.48 -10.89
CA GLN A 126 -7.46 -11.95 -11.07
C GLN A 126 -7.97 -12.51 -9.73
N LYS A 127 -9.10 -12.00 -9.26
CA LYS A 127 -9.74 -12.47 -8.04
C LYS A 127 -10.70 -13.63 -8.38
N PRO A 128 -10.57 -14.81 -7.75
CA PRO A 128 -11.59 -15.84 -7.76
C PRO A 128 -12.94 -15.26 -7.36
N HIS A 129 -13.99 -15.64 -8.10
CA HIS A 129 -15.34 -15.19 -7.80
C HIS A 129 -15.70 -15.65 -6.38
N ARG A 130 -16.07 -14.69 -5.50
CA ARG A 130 -16.53 -14.89 -4.10
C ARG A 130 -15.49 -15.16 -3.00
N ARG A 131 -14.27 -14.58 -3.02
CA ARG A 131 -13.37 -14.63 -1.84
C ARG A 131 -12.71 -13.29 -1.51
N LEU A 132 -13.16 -12.65 -0.43
CA LEU A 132 -12.62 -11.38 0.09
C LEU A 132 -11.24 -11.53 0.77
N ILE A 133 -10.89 -12.74 1.24
CA ILE A 133 -9.65 -13.02 2.01
C ILE A 133 -8.36 -12.91 1.15
N ILE A 134 -8.50 -12.88 -0.16
CA ILE A 134 -7.36 -12.97 -1.09
C ILE A 134 -6.48 -11.71 -1.05
N GLN A 135 -7.02 -10.55 -0.64
CA GLN A 135 -6.30 -9.28 -0.65
C GLN A 135 -5.07 -9.30 0.27
N LEU A 136 -5.18 -9.86 1.48
CA LEU A 136 -4.08 -9.91 2.45
C LEU A 136 -3.01 -10.92 2.03
N ILE A 137 -3.42 -12.08 1.51
CA ILE A 137 -2.51 -13.13 1.04
C ILE A 137 -1.69 -12.64 -0.16
N GLN A 138 -2.33 -11.95 -1.12
CA GLN A 138 -1.64 -11.38 -2.28
C GLN A 138 -0.66 -10.28 -1.87
N LEU A 139 -1.03 -9.41 -0.92
CA LEU A 139 -0.12 -8.39 -0.39
C LEU A 139 1.12 -9.03 0.26
N ILE A 140 0.95 -10.07 1.08
CA ILE A 140 2.06 -10.79 1.72
C ILE A 140 2.94 -11.48 0.67
N SER A 141 2.35 -12.21 -0.28
CA SER A 141 3.10 -12.84 -1.38
C SER A 141 3.87 -11.82 -2.23
N TRP A 142 3.28 -10.66 -2.50
CA TRP A 142 3.95 -9.57 -3.23
C TRP A 142 5.11 -8.96 -2.44
N LEU A 143 4.93 -8.70 -1.15
CA LEU A 143 5.99 -8.20 -0.26
C LEU A 143 7.15 -9.20 -0.17
N LEU A 144 6.85 -10.49 0.01
CA LEU A 144 7.84 -11.56 0.06
C LEU A 144 8.53 -11.79 -1.31
N GLY A 145 7.80 -11.66 -2.42
CA GLY A 145 8.32 -11.75 -3.79
C GLY A 145 9.32 -10.65 -4.12
N ARG A 146 9.05 -9.40 -3.72
CA ARG A 146 10.00 -8.28 -3.85
C ARG A 146 11.26 -8.49 -3.01
N HIS A 147 11.15 -9.12 -1.84
CA HIS A 147 12.30 -9.44 -0.99
C HIS A 147 13.25 -10.44 -1.68
N ARG A 148 12.69 -11.49 -2.29
CA ARG A 148 13.45 -12.49 -3.07
C ARG A 148 14.16 -11.88 -4.28
N CYS A 149 13.45 -11.03 -5.02
CA CYS A 149 13.99 -10.37 -6.22
C CYS A 149 15.12 -9.36 -5.90
N ARG A 150 15.05 -8.67 -4.75
CA ARG A 150 16.11 -7.76 -4.28
C ARG A 150 17.33 -8.49 -3.70
N GLN A 151 17.16 -9.60 -2.97
CA GLN A 151 18.28 -10.40 -2.50
C GLN A 151 19.08 -11.01 -3.65
N HIS A 152 18.40 -11.45 -4.71
CA HIS A 152 19.07 -11.96 -5.91
C HIS A 152 19.92 -10.88 -6.60
N ARG A 153 19.43 -9.63 -6.71
CA ARG A 153 20.24 -8.51 -7.25
C ARG A 153 21.38 -8.05 -6.34
N ARG A 154 21.27 -8.20 -5.01
CA ARG A 154 22.37 -7.88 -4.08
C ARG A 154 23.44 -8.99 -4.05
N GLY A 155 23.06 -10.25 -4.23
CA GLY A 155 24.02 -11.36 -4.39
C GLY A 155 24.85 -11.23 -5.66
N ILE A 156 24.27 -10.71 -6.75
CA ILE A 156 24.98 -10.49 -8.02
C ILE A 156 25.95 -9.30 -7.96
N ARG A 157 25.74 -8.32 -7.07
CA ARG A 157 26.63 -7.15 -6.92
C ARG A 157 27.75 -7.30 -5.87
N SER A 158 27.75 -8.39 -5.10
CA SER A 158 28.81 -8.70 -4.12
C SER A 158 29.82 -9.73 -4.63
N ALA A 159 29.70 -10.14 -5.89
CA ALA A 159 30.60 -11.06 -6.56
C ALA A 159 31.16 -10.37 -7.81
N HIS A 160 31.90 -9.28 -7.61
CA HIS A 160 32.89 -8.72 -8.54
C HIS A 160 33.82 -7.79 -7.78
#